data_AF-A0A7S1TK79-F1
#
_entry.id   AF-A0A7S1TK79-F1
#
_cell.length_a   1.000
_cell.length_b   1.000
_cell.length_c   1.000
_cell.angle_alpha   90.00
_cell.angle_beta   90.00
_cell.angle_gamma   90.00
#
_symmetry.space_group_name_H-M   'P 1'
#
loop_
_entity.id
_entity.type
_entity.pdbx_description
1 polymer ?
#
loop_
_entity_poly.entity_id
_entity_poly.type
_entity_poly.pdbx_seq_one_letter_code
_entity_poly.pdbx_strand_id
1 'polypeptide(L)'
;GRARMAAFVGAAWTSASAPAGAPAVRGGATRYSAGDCRLRERERARARARAVQRCVSVRCSADNGSKESKSSDTRGSAVVGDAKSTANPKSTPVQDMTRVSELKNANLFESTVTLIRESSKSPSDLARTAGVLSFVATVAALVQHSWIVDHKNTALWAVFVVGYAGIILEELLDFNKTGVALLMAVGIWAIMGTAAGGGGSPEGIAQVTEHLNHSISDISEIIYFLIGAMTIVEIVDAHKGFKVITDLIRTNSRRTLLWVVGVVTFFMSAVLDNLTSTIVMVSLLRKLVADPEDRKLYGAVVVIAANAGGAWTPIGDVTTTMLWMNGNLSTASTIRDLFFPSLACLVGALAWLTPGLSGDVERPGFAAEASNEAGALPAADDEDEHSSALTPSRSNLVFAVGLSALVSVPIFKTVTGLPPFLGMISGLGTLWLLTDVMHADDSSKEGLRASAALSRIDVAGTLFFLGILLAVAGLESAGLLNQLAVYLDQHIPSKEIIAVAIGFLSSIVDNVPLVAATLGMYDLNVYPQDSALWQLVAYCAGVGGSILVVGSAAGVALMGMEKVDFFWYLKKVSIPATVGFIGGAGVYFLQNMISTGIVQAPQITASLGM
;
A
#
# COMPACT_ATOMS: atom_id res chain seq x y z
N GLY A 1 -39.04 -9.09 23.57
CA GLY A 1 -39.11 -9.52 22.16
C GLY A 1 -37.74 -9.76 21.54
N ARG A 2 -36.99 -10.78 22.01
CA ARG A 2 -35.72 -11.24 21.41
C ARG A 2 -35.75 -12.73 21.00
N ALA A 3 -36.92 -13.36 21.05
CA ALA A 3 -37.10 -14.79 20.72
C ALA A 3 -37.79 -15.04 19.36
N ARG A 4 -38.10 -13.99 18.58
CA ARG A 4 -38.78 -14.13 17.28
C ARG A 4 -37.90 -13.91 16.05
N MET A 5 -36.61 -13.56 16.21
CA MET A 5 -35.71 -13.30 15.07
C MET A 5 -34.76 -14.46 14.74
N ALA A 6 -34.64 -15.46 15.62
CA ALA A 6 -33.87 -16.68 15.35
C ALA A 6 -34.59 -17.67 14.41
N ALA A 7 -35.89 -17.48 14.17
CA ALA A 7 -36.69 -18.36 13.32
C ALA A 7 -36.62 -18.01 11.81
N PHE A 8 -35.95 -16.92 11.41
CA PHE A 8 -35.88 -16.49 10.01
C PHE A 8 -34.58 -16.86 9.29
N VAL A 9 -33.57 -17.35 10.03
CA VAL A 9 -32.26 -17.75 9.46
C VAL A 9 -32.19 -19.26 9.15
N GLY A 10 -33.14 -20.06 9.64
CA GLY A 10 -33.15 -21.52 9.47
C GLY A 10 -34.01 -22.09 8.33
N ALA A 11 -34.73 -21.25 7.56
CA ALA A 11 -35.80 -21.72 6.66
C ALA A 11 -35.47 -21.64 5.15
N ALA A 12 -34.23 -21.33 4.76
CA ALA A 12 -33.84 -21.25 3.35
C ALA A 12 -33.04 -22.48 2.83
N TRP A 13 -32.91 -23.53 3.64
CA TRP A 13 -32.02 -24.67 3.34
C TRP A 13 -32.69 -26.04 3.48
N THR A 14 -33.95 -26.21 3.09
CA THR A 14 -34.54 -27.55 2.90
C THR A 14 -35.75 -27.50 1.96
N SER A 15 -35.54 -27.65 0.65
CA SER A 15 -36.47 -28.36 -0.26
C SER A 15 -36.04 -28.21 -1.73
N ALA A 16 -35.50 -29.27 -2.34
CA ALA A 16 -35.81 -29.64 -3.72
C ALA A 16 -35.22 -31.02 -4.03
N SER A 17 -36.11 -31.99 -3.94
CA SER A 17 -36.05 -33.36 -4.40
C SER A 17 -35.68 -33.51 -5.88
N ALA A 18 -34.96 -34.59 -6.20
CA ALA A 18 -34.76 -35.12 -7.54
C ALA A 18 -36.09 -35.46 -8.26
N PRO A 19 -36.08 -35.49 -9.60
CA PRO A 19 -36.69 -36.61 -10.30
C PRO A 19 -35.79 -37.21 -11.38
N ALA A 20 -35.99 -38.52 -11.57
CA ALA A 20 -35.40 -39.37 -12.59
C ALA A 20 -36.10 -39.22 -13.96
N GLY A 21 -35.39 -39.48 -15.06
CA GLY A 21 -36.00 -40.01 -16.29
C GLY A 21 -35.46 -39.54 -17.66
N ALA A 22 -34.84 -40.49 -18.39
CA ALA A 22 -34.75 -40.64 -19.86
C ALA A 22 -33.61 -39.95 -20.65
N PRO A 23 -33.30 -40.41 -21.89
CA PRO A 23 -32.88 -41.76 -22.29
C PRO A 23 -31.54 -41.77 -23.08
N ALA A 24 -30.99 -42.96 -23.34
CA ALA A 24 -29.75 -43.18 -24.10
C ALA A 24 -29.95 -43.08 -25.64
N VAL A 25 -29.05 -42.39 -26.36
CA VAL A 25 -28.67 -42.70 -27.76
C VAL A 25 -27.18 -42.39 -28.01
N ARG A 26 -26.58 -43.28 -28.80
CA ARG A 26 -25.18 -43.53 -29.17
C ARG A 26 -24.48 -42.43 -30.00
N GLY A 27 -23.14 -42.42 -29.90
CA GLY A 27 -22.28 -42.53 -31.10
C GLY A 27 -21.18 -41.47 -31.24
N GLY A 28 -19.91 -41.88 -31.11
CA GLY A 28 -18.76 -41.07 -31.58
C GLY A 28 -17.47 -41.22 -30.77
N ALA A 29 -17.04 -42.44 -30.46
CA ALA A 29 -15.73 -42.66 -29.81
C ALA A 29 -14.62 -42.76 -30.86
N THR A 30 -13.84 -41.69 -31.04
CA THR A 30 -12.47 -41.76 -31.57
C THR A 30 -11.52 -41.99 -30.41
N ARG A 31 -10.96 -43.21 -30.33
CA ARG A 31 -9.89 -43.59 -29.40
C ARG A 31 -8.65 -42.72 -29.65
N TYR A 32 -8.24 -41.91 -28.68
CA TYR A 32 -6.84 -41.56 -28.49
C TYR A 32 -6.33 -42.23 -27.21
N SER A 33 -5.24 -42.97 -27.38
CA SER A 33 -4.62 -43.87 -26.41
C SER A 33 -4.04 -43.11 -25.22
N ALA A 34 -4.45 -43.48 -24.01
CA ALA A 34 -3.84 -43.04 -22.74
C ALA A 34 -2.38 -43.49 -22.55
N GLY A 35 -1.80 -44.22 -23.51
CA GLY A 35 -0.40 -44.64 -23.51
C GLY A 35 0.59 -43.53 -23.88
N ASP A 36 0.20 -42.57 -24.72
CA ASP A 36 1.12 -41.53 -25.23
C ASP A 36 1.43 -40.43 -24.20
N CYS A 37 0.51 -40.17 -23.26
CA CYS A 37 0.70 -39.15 -22.23
C CYS A 37 1.74 -39.59 -21.18
N ARG A 38 1.71 -40.86 -20.76
CA ARG A 38 2.67 -41.40 -19.78
C ARG A 38 4.09 -41.56 -20.34
N LEU A 39 4.24 -41.77 -21.65
CA LEU A 39 5.55 -41.81 -22.30
C LEU A 39 6.18 -40.42 -22.35
N ARG A 40 5.42 -39.38 -22.70
CA ARG A 40 5.90 -37.98 -22.73
C ARG A 40 6.26 -37.45 -21.34
N GLU A 41 5.54 -37.84 -20.29
CA GLU A 41 5.90 -37.47 -18.91
C GLU A 41 7.19 -38.17 -18.43
N ARG A 42 7.40 -39.44 -18.78
CA ARG A 42 8.65 -40.16 -18.45
C ARG A 42 9.85 -39.58 -19.20
N GLU A 43 9.68 -39.13 -20.43
CA GLU A 43 10.75 -38.46 -21.17
C GLU A 43 11.07 -37.05 -20.63
N ARG A 44 10.05 -36.27 -20.23
CA ARG A 44 10.23 -34.97 -19.57
C ARG A 44 10.90 -35.10 -18.19
N ALA A 45 10.57 -36.12 -17.41
CA ALA A 45 11.23 -36.41 -16.14
C ALA A 45 12.71 -36.82 -16.33
N ARG A 46 13.01 -37.64 -17.34
CA ARG A 46 14.39 -38.02 -17.71
C ARG A 46 15.20 -36.85 -18.28
N ALA A 47 14.56 -35.88 -18.94
CA ALA A 47 15.20 -34.65 -19.40
C ALA A 47 15.54 -33.72 -18.23
N ARG A 48 14.63 -33.58 -17.25
CA ARG A 48 14.88 -32.80 -16.02
C ARG A 48 16.00 -33.40 -15.17
N ALA A 49 16.03 -34.72 -15.01
CA ALA A 49 17.12 -35.40 -14.29
C ALA A 49 18.49 -35.18 -14.98
N ARG A 50 18.55 -35.23 -16.32
CA ARG A 50 19.78 -34.96 -17.07
C ARG A 50 20.23 -33.49 -17.02
N ALA A 51 19.29 -32.55 -16.90
CA ALA A 51 19.60 -31.13 -16.74
C ALA A 51 20.19 -30.82 -15.35
N VAL A 52 19.66 -31.44 -14.29
CA VAL A 52 20.20 -31.31 -12.92
C VAL A 52 21.60 -31.91 -12.83
N GLN A 53 21.83 -33.07 -13.46
CA GLN A 53 23.14 -33.74 -13.44
C GLN A 53 24.20 -32.99 -14.25
N ARG A 54 23.81 -32.27 -15.33
CA ARG A 54 24.70 -31.33 -16.04
C ARG A 54 25.02 -30.07 -15.24
N CYS A 55 24.10 -29.54 -14.43
CA CYS A 55 24.38 -28.41 -13.55
C CYS A 55 25.37 -28.76 -12.43
N VAL A 56 25.33 -29.99 -11.92
CA VAL A 56 26.28 -30.45 -10.90
C VAL A 56 27.67 -30.73 -11.50
N SER A 57 27.76 -31.25 -12.74
CA SER A 57 29.06 -31.52 -13.38
C SER A 57 29.77 -30.25 -13.87
N VAL A 58 29.04 -29.21 -14.29
CA VAL A 58 29.64 -27.94 -14.75
C VAL A 58 30.24 -27.12 -13.60
N ARG A 59 29.79 -27.33 -12.35
CA ARG A 59 30.34 -26.65 -11.17
C ARG A 59 31.61 -27.29 -10.60
N CYS A 60 31.91 -28.55 -10.93
CA CYS A 60 33.14 -29.24 -10.52
C CYS A 60 34.29 -29.17 -11.54
N SER A 61 34.09 -28.58 -12.73
CA SER A 61 35.13 -28.46 -13.77
C SER A 61 35.73 -27.06 -13.94
N ALA A 62 35.31 -26.07 -13.14
CA ALA A 62 35.83 -24.70 -13.22
C ALA A 62 36.96 -24.39 -12.20
N ASP A 63 37.31 -25.33 -11.32
CA ASP A 63 38.25 -25.09 -10.21
C ASP A 63 39.56 -25.90 -10.31
N ASN A 64 39.96 -26.30 -11.52
CA ASN A 64 41.23 -26.99 -11.73
C ASN A 64 41.86 -26.59 -13.06
N GLY A 65 42.74 -25.58 -13.02
CA GLY A 65 43.47 -25.12 -14.20
C GLY A 65 44.45 -23.99 -13.93
N SER A 66 45.62 -24.33 -13.39
CA SER A 66 46.96 -23.72 -13.61
C SER A 66 47.68 -23.19 -12.36
N LYS A 67 48.54 -24.05 -11.80
CA LYS A 67 50.01 -23.84 -11.79
C LYS A 67 50.71 -25.07 -11.19
N GLU A 68 51.23 -25.92 -12.07
CA GLU A 68 52.34 -26.80 -11.74
C GLU A 68 53.61 -25.97 -11.50
N SER A 69 54.42 -26.33 -10.50
CA SER A 69 55.77 -26.84 -10.78
C SER A 69 56.45 -27.42 -9.53
N LYS A 70 57.00 -28.63 -9.73
CA LYS A 70 58.21 -29.22 -9.08
C LYS A 70 58.07 -29.69 -7.63
N SER A 71 57.85 -30.99 -7.40
CA SER A 71 58.85 -32.08 -7.34
C SER A 71 59.77 -32.02 -6.12
N SER A 72 59.54 -32.90 -5.15
CA SER A 72 60.46 -34.00 -4.81
C SER A 72 59.98 -34.70 -3.53
N ASP A 73 59.92 -36.03 -3.61
CA ASP A 73 60.39 -37.02 -2.62
C ASP A 73 60.44 -36.60 -1.14
N THR A 74 59.97 -37.36 -0.15
CA THR A 74 59.90 -38.82 -0.04
C THR A 74 59.16 -39.18 1.25
N ARG A 75 58.43 -40.30 1.19
CA ARG A 75 58.23 -41.33 2.23
C ARG A 75 58.31 -40.93 3.72
N GLY A 76 57.26 -41.28 4.44
CA GLY A 76 57.39 -42.40 5.37
C GLY A 76 56.89 -42.17 6.80
N SER A 77 55.87 -42.96 7.12
CA SER A 77 55.56 -43.54 8.43
C SER A 77 55.08 -42.64 9.58
N ALA A 78 53.79 -42.88 9.87
CA ALA A 78 53.19 -43.11 11.18
C ALA A 78 54.15 -43.33 12.37
N VAL A 79 53.76 -42.83 13.54
CA VAL A 79 53.49 -43.63 14.76
C VAL A 79 53.00 -42.74 15.92
N VAL A 80 52.13 -43.36 16.72
CA VAL A 80 51.50 -43.00 17.99
C VAL A 80 52.50 -42.57 19.09
N GLY A 81 52.08 -41.73 20.04
CA GLY A 81 52.79 -41.59 21.32
C GLY A 81 52.15 -40.61 22.31
N ASP A 82 51.55 -41.17 23.36
CA ASP A 82 51.21 -40.50 24.63
C ASP A 82 52.45 -39.87 25.32
N ALA A 83 52.27 -38.77 26.06
CA ALA A 83 52.72 -38.63 27.46
C ALA A 83 52.48 -37.23 28.06
N LYS A 84 52.22 -37.25 29.37
CA LYS A 84 51.86 -36.17 30.30
C LYS A 84 53.03 -35.24 30.71
N SER A 85 52.62 -34.08 31.26
CA SER A 85 53.18 -33.39 32.45
C SER A 85 54.16 -32.24 32.22
N THR A 86 53.78 -31.01 32.61
CA THR A 86 54.26 -30.32 33.83
C THR A 86 53.74 -28.87 33.89
N ALA A 87 53.57 -28.37 35.11
CA ALA A 87 52.91 -27.11 35.46
C ALA A 87 53.78 -25.85 35.30
N ASN A 88 53.16 -24.68 35.05
CA ASN A 88 53.28 -23.50 35.92
C ASN A 88 52.21 -22.42 35.54
N PRO A 89 51.52 -21.78 36.51
CA PRO A 89 50.53 -20.75 36.26
C PRO A 89 51.14 -19.34 36.42
N LYS A 90 50.91 -18.44 35.46
CA LYS A 90 50.92 -16.96 35.63
C LYS A 90 50.75 -16.25 34.28
N SER A 91 49.52 -15.86 33.95
CA SER A 91 49.13 -14.55 33.39
C SER A 91 47.68 -14.55 32.89
N THR A 92 46.84 -13.75 33.57
CA THR A 92 45.61 -13.05 33.12
C THR A 92 44.88 -13.50 31.84
N PRO A 93 43.58 -13.90 31.92
CA PRO A 93 42.74 -14.19 30.75
C PRO A 93 41.96 -12.98 30.17
N VAL A 94 42.33 -11.74 30.49
CA VAL A 94 41.51 -10.55 30.12
C VAL A 94 41.98 -9.84 28.83
N GLN A 95 43.21 -10.06 28.37
CA GLN A 95 43.71 -9.43 27.12
C GLN A 95 43.48 -10.27 25.85
N ASP A 96 43.26 -11.59 25.96
CA ASP A 96 43.01 -12.44 24.79
C ASP A 96 41.56 -12.34 24.30
N MET A 97 40.61 -12.02 25.17
CA MET A 97 39.19 -12.00 24.81
C MET A 97 38.82 -10.79 23.93
N THR A 98 39.44 -9.63 24.17
CA THR A 98 39.35 -8.43 23.32
C THR A 98 40.04 -8.62 21.96
N ARG A 99 41.22 -9.25 21.96
CA ARG A 99 41.97 -9.51 20.72
C ARG A 99 41.30 -10.57 19.84
N VAL A 100 40.69 -11.59 20.44
CA VAL A 100 39.90 -12.61 19.73
C VAL A 100 38.57 -12.06 19.21
N SER A 101 37.93 -11.11 19.92
CA SER A 101 36.76 -10.40 19.37
C SER A 101 37.12 -9.45 18.22
N GLU A 102 38.24 -8.74 18.31
CA GLU A 102 38.74 -7.87 17.23
C GLU A 102 39.16 -8.68 15.99
N LEU A 103 39.85 -9.81 16.18
CA LEU A 103 40.23 -10.73 15.09
C LEU A 103 39.02 -11.42 14.44
N LYS A 104 37.98 -11.76 15.21
CA LYS A 104 36.72 -12.30 14.66
C LYS A 104 35.96 -11.25 13.84
N ASN A 105 35.92 -10.00 14.29
CA ASN A 105 35.22 -8.93 13.59
C ASN A 105 35.93 -8.52 12.30
N ALA A 106 37.27 -8.49 12.28
CA ALA A 106 38.05 -8.21 11.07
C ALA A 106 37.85 -9.30 9.99
N ASN A 107 37.85 -10.58 10.39
CA ASN A 107 37.60 -11.69 9.46
C ASN A 107 36.15 -11.73 8.96
N LEU A 108 35.17 -11.32 9.77
CA LEU A 108 33.77 -11.24 9.36
C LEU A 108 33.54 -10.11 8.34
N PHE A 109 34.17 -8.94 8.56
CA PHE A 109 34.08 -7.82 7.65
C PHE A 109 34.74 -8.13 6.30
N GLU A 110 35.96 -8.68 6.30
CA GLU A 110 36.59 -9.12 5.05
C GLU A 110 35.73 -10.17 4.35
N SER A 111 35.28 -11.22 5.05
CA SER A 111 34.42 -12.26 4.44
C SER A 111 33.14 -11.69 3.83
N THR A 112 32.53 -10.70 4.50
CA THR A 112 31.32 -10.02 4.01
C THR A 112 31.63 -9.20 2.76
N VAL A 113 32.72 -8.44 2.76
CA VAL A 113 33.18 -7.65 1.59
C VAL A 113 33.51 -8.56 0.41
N THR A 114 34.15 -9.72 0.63
CA THR A 114 34.45 -10.69 -0.43
C THR A 114 33.19 -11.30 -1.02
N LEU A 115 32.21 -11.67 -0.18
CA LEU A 115 30.91 -12.19 -0.64
C LEU A 115 30.11 -11.14 -1.44
N ILE A 116 30.13 -9.87 -1.03
CA ILE A 116 29.49 -8.78 -1.78
C ILE A 116 30.18 -8.60 -3.13
N ARG A 117 31.51 -8.64 -3.16
CA ARG A 117 32.30 -8.50 -4.39
C ARG A 117 32.04 -9.63 -5.38
N GLU A 118 31.85 -10.86 -4.89
CA GLU A 118 31.48 -12.03 -5.70
C GLU A 118 30.02 -11.98 -6.17
N SER A 119 29.13 -11.34 -5.41
CA SER A 119 27.69 -11.23 -5.74
C SER A 119 27.34 -10.02 -6.60
N SER A 120 28.14 -8.95 -6.63
CA SER A 120 27.82 -7.72 -7.36
C SER A 120 28.14 -7.84 -8.84
N LYS A 121 27.16 -7.55 -9.71
CA LYS A 121 27.31 -7.65 -11.17
C LYS A 121 28.00 -6.42 -11.80
N SER A 122 28.10 -5.30 -11.07
CA SER A 122 28.71 -4.06 -11.56
C SER A 122 29.42 -3.26 -10.44
N PRO A 123 30.39 -2.37 -10.78
CA PRO A 123 31.06 -1.50 -9.81
C PRO A 123 30.10 -0.54 -9.08
N SER A 124 29.02 -0.13 -9.75
CA SER A 124 27.95 0.68 -9.17
C SER A 124 27.14 -0.09 -8.13
N ASP A 125 26.87 -1.38 -8.35
CA ASP A 125 26.13 -2.21 -7.38
C ASP A 125 26.97 -2.47 -6.12
N LEU A 126 28.28 -2.64 -6.29
CA LEU A 126 29.22 -2.76 -5.18
C LEU A 126 29.24 -1.49 -4.33
N ALA A 127 29.31 -0.32 -4.98
CA ALA A 127 29.30 0.97 -4.29
C ALA A 127 27.98 1.22 -3.56
N ARG A 128 26.84 0.89 -4.18
CA ARG A 128 25.50 0.99 -3.56
C ARG A 128 25.38 0.07 -2.36
N THR A 129 25.77 -1.19 -2.49
CA THR A 129 25.67 -2.19 -1.42
C THR A 129 26.61 -1.86 -0.25
N ALA A 130 27.84 -1.47 -0.55
CA ALA A 130 28.80 -1.00 0.46
C ALA A 130 28.30 0.29 1.14
N GLY A 131 27.66 1.20 0.38
CA GLY A 131 27.03 2.40 0.92
C GLY A 131 25.92 2.09 1.92
N VAL A 132 25.01 1.17 1.58
CA VAL A 132 23.92 0.74 2.48
C VAL A 132 24.48 0.06 3.72
N LEU A 133 25.43 -0.86 3.59
CA LEU A 133 26.02 -1.56 4.73
C LEU A 133 26.85 -0.63 5.62
N SER A 134 27.59 0.30 5.02
CA SER A 134 28.30 1.35 5.74
C SER A 134 27.32 2.24 6.48
N PHE A 135 26.21 2.63 5.86
CA PHE A 135 25.15 3.40 6.51
C PHE A 135 24.53 2.66 7.70
N VAL A 136 24.13 1.40 7.51
CA VAL A 136 23.55 0.56 8.57
C VAL A 136 24.56 0.35 9.71
N ALA A 137 25.82 0.06 9.39
CA ALA A 137 26.88 -0.13 10.38
C ALA A 137 27.21 1.18 11.12
N THR A 138 27.21 2.31 10.41
CA THR A 138 27.45 3.64 11.00
C THR A 138 26.31 4.02 11.92
N VAL A 139 25.05 3.81 11.52
CA VAL A 139 23.88 4.01 12.38
C VAL A 139 23.96 3.11 13.61
N ALA A 140 24.26 1.81 13.45
CA ALA A 140 24.40 0.88 14.56
C ALA A 140 25.52 1.26 15.54
N ALA A 141 26.67 1.74 15.01
CA ALA A 141 27.79 2.21 15.82
C ALA A 141 27.48 3.53 16.54
N LEU A 142 26.78 4.45 15.87
CA LEU A 142 26.37 5.73 16.45
C LEU A 142 25.36 5.55 17.59
N VAL A 143 24.43 4.59 17.47
CA VAL A 143 23.40 4.26 18.48
C VAL A 143 23.98 3.90 19.85
N GLN A 144 25.22 3.40 19.90
CA GLN A 144 25.92 3.05 21.15
C GLN A 144 26.85 4.17 21.65
N HIS A 145 26.96 5.28 20.92
CA HIS A 145 27.84 6.37 21.30
C HIS A 145 27.22 7.19 22.44
N SER A 146 28.01 7.54 23.46
CA SER A 146 27.55 8.31 24.63
C SER A 146 26.83 9.61 24.24
N TRP A 147 27.30 10.25 23.17
CA TRP A 147 26.67 11.44 22.59
C TRP A 147 25.16 11.29 22.30
N ILE A 148 24.72 10.11 21.83
CA ILE A 148 23.30 9.87 21.51
C ILE A 148 22.44 9.82 22.77
N VAL A 149 22.98 9.33 23.89
CA VAL A 149 22.28 9.37 25.18
C VAL A 149 22.12 10.82 25.63
N ASP A 150 23.20 11.60 25.55
CA ASP A 150 23.21 13.01 25.97
C ASP A 150 22.36 13.92 25.08
N HIS A 151 22.21 13.60 23.79
CA HIS A 151 21.50 14.40 22.78
C HIS A 151 20.35 13.65 22.12
N LYS A 152 19.66 12.80 22.89
CA LYS A 152 18.58 11.91 22.42
C LYS A 152 17.60 12.60 21.46
N ASN A 153 17.04 13.75 21.87
CA ASN A 153 16.03 14.45 21.08
C ASN A 153 16.55 14.92 19.72
N THR A 154 17.79 15.44 19.68
CA THR A 154 18.45 15.86 18.44
C THR A 154 18.74 14.67 17.54
N ALA A 155 19.19 13.55 18.12
CA ALA A 155 19.44 12.33 17.36
C ALA A 155 18.14 11.76 16.74
N LEU A 156 17.04 11.77 17.49
CA LEU A 156 15.73 11.34 16.99
C LEU A 156 15.24 12.21 15.81
N TRP A 157 15.29 13.53 15.94
CA TRP A 157 14.95 14.43 14.83
C TRP A 157 15.87 14.26 13.63
N ALA A 158 17.17 14.10 13.85
CA ALA A 158 18.13 13.89 12.77
C ALA A 158 17.84 12.59 12.00
N VAL A 159 17.60 11.48 12.70
CA VAL A 159 17.22 10.20 12.05
C VAL A 159 15.92 10.34 11.28
N PHE A 160 14.90 10.98 11.86
CA PHE A 160 13.62 11.18 11.19
C PHE A 160 13.75 12.05 9.93
N VAL A 161 14.41 13.21 10.02
CA VAL A 161 14.58 14.14 8.89
C VAL A 161 15.44 13.52 7.78
N VAL A 162 16.54 12.84 8.13
CA VAL A 162 17.40 12.16 7.14
C VAL A 162 16.67 10.99 6.49
N GLY A 163 15.98 10.16 7.29
CA GLY A 163 15.18 9.04 6.77
C GLY A 163 14.09 9.53 5.82
N TYR A 164 13.38 10.60 6.20
CA TYR A 164 12.33 11.18 5.38
C TYR A 164 12.87 11.85 4.11
N ALA A 165 14.02 12.53 4.19
CA ALA A 165 14.71 13.03 3.00
C ALA A 165 15.09 11.88 2.06
N GLY A 166 15.54 10.73 2.58
CA GLY A 166 15.79 9.52 1.79
C GLY A 166 14.55 8.98 1.09
N ILE A 167 13.37 9.08 1.70
CA ILE A 167 12.09 8.72 1.08
C ILE A 167 11.72 9.68 -0.04
N ILE A 168 11.88 10.99 0.16
CA ILE A 168 11.59 12.00 -0.88
C ILE A 168 12.56 11.86 -2.07
N LEU A 169 13.83 11.54 -1.81
CA LEU A 169 14.87 11.42 -2.83
C LEU A 169 14.98 10.00 -3.43
N GLU A 170 13.97 9.14 -3.23
CA GLU A 170 13.96 7.74 -3.70
C GLU A 170 14.36 7.61 -5.18
N GLU A 171 13.76 8.44 -6.04
CA GLU A 171 14.02 8.45 -7.49
C GLU A 171 15.46 8.85 -7.86
N LEU A 172 16.16 9.60 -7.00
CA LEU A 172 17.56 9.98 -7.22
C LEU A 172 18.55 8.94 -6.69
N LEU A 173 18.15 8.18 -5.67
CA LEU A 173 19.02 7.27 -4.93
C LEU A 173 18.90 5.81 -5.38
N ASP A 174 17.89 5.45 -6.19
CA ASP A 174 17.61 4.08 -6.66
C ASP A 174 17.45 3.05 -5.50
N PHE A 175 17.04 3.49 -4.32
CA PHE A 175 16.69 2.62 -3.19
C PHE A 175 15.18 2.53 -3.01
N ASN A 176 14.66 1.48 -2.39
CA ASN A 176 13.24 1.37 -2.10
C ASN A 176 12.89 2.13 -0.82
N LYS A 177 11.93 3.07 -0.89
CA LYS A 177 11.44 3.88 0.25
C LYS A 177 10.99 3.05 1.44
N THR A 178 10.45 1.85 1.19
CA THR A 178 10.04 0.89 2.22
C THR A 178 11.21 0.51 3.12
N GLY A 179 12.38 0.23 2.52
CA GLY A 179 13.59 -0.09 3.27
C GLY A 179 14.06 1.08 4.12
N VAL A 180 14.02 2.30 3.58
CA VAL A 180 14.37 3.53 4.30
C VAL A 180 13.43 3.77 5.48
N ALA A 181 12.12 3.62 5.29
CA ALA A 181 11.12 3.80 6.34
C ALA A 181 11.29 2.79 7.49
N LEU A 182 11.55 1.51 7.16
CA LEU A 182 11.80 0.48 8.18
C LEU A 182 13.08 0.75 8.98
N LEU A 183 14.17 1.13 8.31
CA LEU A 183 15.43 1.48 8.98
C LEU A 183 15.28 2.73 9.85
N MET A 184 14.54 3.73 9.38
CA MET A 184 14.22 4.93 10.15
C MET A 184 13.46 4.58 11.44
N ALA A 185 12.42 3.74 11.35
CA ALA A 185 11.66 3.29 12.51
C ALA A 185 12.53 2.56 13.52
N VAL A 186 13.29 1.55 13.07
CA VAL A 186 14.18 0.77 13.94
C VAL A 186 15.25 1.68 14.56
N GLY A 187 15.79 2.63 13.80
CA GLY A 187 16.78 3.60 14.30
C GLY A 187 16.23 4.46 15.45
N ILE A 188 14.99 4.98 15.30
CA ILE A 188 14.31 5.76 16.34
C ILE A 188 14.13 4.95 17.63
N TRP A 189 13.55 3.74 17.52
CA TRP A 189 13.32 2.89 18.69
C TRP A 189 14.62 2.35 19.31
N ALA A 190 15.66 2.12 18.51
CA ALA A 190 16.97 1.74 19.01
C ALA A 190 17.61 2.88 19.82
N ILE A 191 17.54 4.14 19.35
CA ILE A 191 17.99 5.31 20.11
C ILE A 191 17.21 5.44 21.42
N MET A 192 15.89 5.24 21.41
CA MET A 192 15.09 5.27 22.62
C MET A 192 15.51 4.18 23.62
N GLY A 193 15.71 2.96 23.12
CA GLY A 193 16.15 1.82 23.93
C GLY A 193 17.54 2.03 24.52
N THR A 194 18.51 2.54 23.76
CA THR A 194 19.87 2.81 24.27
C THR A 194 19.91 3.99 25.23
N ALA A 195 19.14 5.06 24.97
CA ALA A 195 19.04 6.18 25.90
C ALA A 195 18.39 5.77 27.24
N ALA A 196 17.37 4.90 27.20
CA ALA A 196 16.74 4.36 28.40
C ALA A 196 17.63 3.33 29.13
N GLY A 197 18.41 2.54 28.37
CA GLY A 197 19.33 1.54 28.91
C GLY A 197 20.67 2.08 29.39
N GLY A 198 21.11 3.24 28.89
CA GLY A 198 22.37 3.90 29.26
C GLY A 198 22.48 4.29 30.74
N GLY A 199 21.33 4.38 31.45
CA GLY A 199 21.27 4.54 32.90
C GLY A 199 21.38 3.23 33.70
N GLY A 200 21.51 2.06 33.05
CA GLY A 200 21.60 0.76 33.71
C GLY A 200 20.31 0.28 34.41
N SER A 201 19.18 0.98 34.22
CA SER A 201 17.89 0.62 34.82
C SER A 201 17.09 -0.31 33.90
N PRO A 202 16.83 -1.58 34.30
CA PRO A 202 15.92 -2.48 33.57
C PRO A 202 14.53 -1.88 33.36
N GLU A 203 14.10 -0.99 34.26
CA GLU A 203 12.81 -0.30 34.22
C GLU A 203 12.66 0.61 32.98
N GLY A 204 13.72 1.33 32.58
CA GLY A 204 13.66 2.23 31.41
C GLY A 204 13.47 1.48 30.10
N ILE A 205 14.19 0.35 29.91
CA ILE A 205 14.00 -0.52 28.74
C ILE A 205 12.60 -1.15 28.77
N ALA A 206 12.09 -1.53 29.94
CA ALA A 206 10.75 -2.07 30.08
C ALA A 206 9.67 -1.05 29.65
N GLN A 207 9.80 0.22 30.06
CA GLN A 207 8.89 1.29 29.64
C GLN A 207 8.95 1.56 28.12
N VAL A 208 10.13 1.61 27.52
CA VAL A 208 10.25 1.75 26.05
C VAL A 208 9.61 0.56 25.35
N THR A 209 9.82 -0.66 25.85
CA THR A 209 9.22 -1.88 25.30
C THR A 209 7.69 -1.87 25.43
N GLU A 210 7.15 -1.37 26.53
CA GLU A 210 5.71 -1.24 26.74
C GLU A 210 5.07 -0.26 25.74
N HIS A 211 5.65 0.93 25.59
CA HIS A 211 5.21 1.90 24.56
C HIS A 211 5.30 1.33 23.14
N LEU A 212 6.38 0.60 22.84
CA LEU A 212 6.54 -0.08 21.55
C LEU A 212 5.43 -1.12 21.31
N ASN A 213 5.12 -1.94 22.31
CA ASN A 213 4.07 -2.96 22.21
C ASN A 213 2.68 -2.33 22.00
N HIS A 214 2.38 -1.24 22.71
CA HIS A 214 1.14 -0.48 22.52
C HIS A 214 1.08 0.07 21.08
N SER A 215 2.14 0.73 20.62
CA SER A 215 2.23 1.27 19.27
C SER A 215 2.08 0.20 18.19
N ILE A 216 2.77 -0.94 18.34
CA ILE A 216 2.66 -2.06 17.41
C ILE A 216 1.24 -2.62 17.38
N SER A 217 0.53 -2.66 18.52
CA SER A 217 -0.87 -3.10 18.57
C SER A 217 -1.73 -2.22 17.66
N ASP A 218 -1.72 -0.90 17.88
CA ASP A 218 -2.52 0.06 17.12
C ASP A 218 -2.18 0.03 15.62
N ILE A 219 -0.89 -0.03 15.30
CA ILE A 219 -0.41 -0.09 13.92
C ILE A 219 -0.81 -1.42 13.26
N SER A 220 -0.74 -2.54 13.97
CA SER A 220 -1.10 -3.86 13.42
C SER A 220 -2.56 -3.90 12.98
N GLU A 221 -3.46 -3.23 13.70
CA GLU A 221 -4.86 -3.13 13.28
C GLU A 221 -4.99 -2.48 11.90
N ILE A 222 -4.28 -1.36 11.67
CA ILE A 222 -4.26 -0.65 10.39
C ILE A 222 -3.66 -1.56 9.30
N ILE A 223 -2.54 -2.23 9.58
CA ILE A 223 -1.88 -3.11 8.61
C ILE A 223 -2.78 -4.28 8.20
N TYR A 224 -3.45 -4.96 9.14
CA TYR A 224 -4.39 -6.03 8.80
C TYR A 224 -5.61 -5.53 8.05
N PHE A 225 -6.10 -4.33 8.37
CA PHE A 225 -7.16 -3.69 7.61
C PHE A 225 -6.74 -3.46 6.15
N LEU A 226 -5.56 -2.87 5.91
CA LEU A 226 -5.06 -2.56 4.58
C LEU A 226 -4.82 -3.83 3.74
N ILE A 227 -4.18 -4.86 4.31
CA ILE A 227 -3.99 -6.14 3.63
C ILE A 227 -5.34 -6.75 3.24
N GLY A 228 -6.32 -6.73 4.16
CA GLY A 228 -7.66 -7.23 3.90
C GLY A 228 -8.36 -6.50 2.76
N ALA A 229 -8.35 -5.16 2.81
CA ALA A 229 -8.97 -4.29 1.81
C ALA A 229 -8.35 -4.50 0.42
N MET A 230 -7.02 -4.41 0.31
CA MET A 230 -6.30 -4.59 -0.96
C MET A 230 -6.51 -5.97 -1.54
N THR A 231 -6.57 -7.01 -0.72
CA THR A 231 -6.81 -8.37 -1.20
C THR A 231 -8.23 -8.52 -1.75
N ILE A 232 -9.25 -7.94 -1.09
CA ILE A 232 -10.63 -7.93 -1.60
C ILE A 232 -10.69 -7.25 -2.97
N VAL A 233 -10.07 -6.09 -3.09
CA VAL A 233 -10.00 -5.33 -4.34
C VAL A 233 -9.33 -6.14 -5.44
N GLU A 234 -8.17 -6.73 -5.17
CA GLU A 234 -7.41 -7.51 -6.14
C GLU A 234 -8.21 -8.74 -6.60
N ILE A 235 -8.96 -9.39 -5.70
CA ILE A 235 -9.87 -10.47 -6.07
C ILE A 235 -10.97 -9.95 -7.03
N VAL A 236 -11.57 -8.80 -6.73
CA VAL A 236 -12.61 -8.20 -7.59
C VAL A 236 -12.05 -7.85 -8.97
N ASP A 237 -10.85 -7.27 -9.04
CA ASP A 237 -10.20 -6.92 -10.30
C ASP A 237 -9.80 -8.15 -11.12
N ALA A 238 -9.22 -9.18 -10.49
CA ALA A 238 -8.88 -10.45 -11.14
C ALA A 238 -10.11 -11.11 -11.80
N HIS A 239 -11.30 -10.88 -11.26
CA HIS A 239 -12.57 -11.36 -11.83
C HIS A 239 -13.21 -10.39 -12.84
N LYS A 240 -12.49 -9.34 -13.28
CA LYS A 240 -12.99 -8.27 -14.17
C LYS A 240 -14.22 -7.55 -13.62
N GLY A 241 -14.40 -7.50 -12.30
CA GLY A 241 -15.58 -6.93 -11.65
C GLY A 241 -15.81 -5.46 -12.00
N PHE A 242 -14.74 -4.69 -12.21
CA PHE A 242 -14.81 -3.28 -12.58
C PHE A 242 -15.23 -3.02 -14.03
N LYS A 243 -15.36 -4.04 -14.88
CA LYS A 243 -15.92 -3.88 -16.24
C LYS A 243 -17.36 -3.35 -16.21
N VAL A 244 -18.12 -3.67 -15.16
CA VAL A 244 -19.46 -3.11 -14.95
C VAL A 244 -19.44 -1.58 -14.92
N ILE A 245 -18.37 -0.98 -14.41
CA ILE A 245 -18.20 0.48 -14.35
C ILE A 245 -17.92 1.04 -15.75
N THR A 246 -17.11 0.38 -16.59
CA THR A 246 -16.86 0.85 -17.96
C THR A 246 -18.10 0.83 -18.85
N ASP A 247 -18.96 -0.17 -18.70
CA ASP A 247 -20.11 -0.36 -19.58
C ASP A 247 -21.17 0.75 -19.38
N LEU A 248 -21.08 1.50 -18.29
CA LEU A 248 -21.91 2.66 -17.97
C LEU A 248 -21.45 3.95 -18.68
N ILE A 249 -20.20 4.02 -19.16
CA ILE A 249 -19.61 5.25 -19.74
C ILE A 249 -19.77 5.25 -21.26
N ARG A 250 -20.87 5.85 -21.76
CA ARG A 250 -21.21 5.85 -23.21
C ARG A 250 -20.98 7.16 -23.97
N THR A 251 -20.53 8.22 -23.30
CA THR A 251 -20.36 9.55 -23.92
C THR A 251 -19.04 9.71 -24.70
N ASN A 252 -19.09 10.40 -25.83
CA ASN A 252 -17.89 10.78 -26.60
C ASN A 252 -17.48 12.24 -26.39
N SER A 253 -18.35 13.09 -25.86
CA SER A 253 -18.03 14.51 -25.63
C SER A 253 -16.93 14.66 -24.59
N ARG A 254 -15.87 15.42 -24.90
CA ARG A 254 -14.74 15.66 -23.98
C ARG A 254 -15.19 16.20 -22.62
N ARG A 255 -16.10 17.18 -22.65
CA ARG A 255 -16.66 17.79 -21.42
C ARG A 255 -17.43 16.76 -20.61
N THR A 256 -18.39 16.10 -21.24
CA THR A 256 -19.25 15.13 -20.54
C THR A 256 -18.43 13.96 -20.00
N LEU A 257 -17.42 13.50 -20.75
CA LEU A 257 -16.50 12.46 -20.30
C LEU A 257 -15.68 12.90 -19.08
N LEU A 258 -15.16 14.13 -19.06
CA LEU A 258 -14.45 14.70 -17.91
C LEU A 258 -15.30 14.60 -16.62
N TRP A 259 -16.56 15.03 -16.70
CA TRP A 259 -17.49 15.02 -15.57
C TRP A 259 -17.87 13.60 -15.16
N VAL A 260 -18.18 12.72 -16.12
CA VAL A 260 -18.52 11.33 -15.83
C VAL A 260 -17.36 10.61 -15.17
N VAL A 261 -16.14 10.73 -15.70
CA VAL A 261 -14.93 10.13 -15.10
C VAL A 261 -14.69 10.67 -13.70
N GLY A 262 -14.77 11.99 -13.51
CA GLY A 262 -14.59 12.61 -12.19
C GLY A 262 -15.62 12.13 -11.17
N VAL A 263 -16.91 12.14 -11.50
CA VAL A 263 -17.99 11.73 -10.59
C VAL A 263 -17.92 10.24 -10.28
N VAL A 264 -17.70 9.39 -11.29
CA VAL A 264 -17.57 7.93 -11.07
C VAL A 264 -16.39 7.64 -10.16
N THR A 265 -15.23 8.25 -10.41
CA THR A 265 -14.04 8.07 -9.58
C THR A 265 -14.27 8.54 -8.14
N PHE A 266 -14.94 9.68 -7.96
CA PHE A 266 -15.25 10.24 -6.65
C PHE A 266 -16.09 9.28 -5.78
N PHE A 267 -17.13 8.68 -6.33
CA PHE A 267 -17.95 7.71 -5.59
C PHE A 267 -17.27 6.35 -5.46
N MET A 268 -16.50 5.92 -6.45
CA MET A 268 -15.75 4.67 -6.36
C MET A 268 -14.70 4.73 -5.25
N SER A 269 -13.98 5.85 -5.14
CA SER A 269 -12.97 6.07 -4.10
C SER A 269 -13.56 6.33 -2.72
N ALA A 270 -14.88 6.49 -2.58
CA ALA A 270 -15.54 6.52 -1.28
C ALA A 270 -15.66 5.11 -0.65
N VAL A 271 -15.35 4.07 -1.42
CA VAL A 271 -15.43 2.67 -0.99
C VAL A 271 -14.09 1.96 -1.17
N LEU A 272 -13.35 2.29 -2.23
CA LEU A 272 -12.01 1.81 -2.50
C LEU A 272 -10.98 2.85 -2.05
N ASP A 273 -9.75 2.43 -1.77
CA ASP A 273 -8.66 3.37 -1.55
C ASP A 273 -8.36 4.19 -2.83
N ASN A 274 -7.74 5.35 -2.64
CA ASN A 274 -7.42 6.30 -3.71
C ASN A 274 -6.43 5.78 -4.76
N LEU A 275 -5.43 4.99 -4.36
CA LEU A 275 -4.46 4.37 -5.25
C LEU A 275 -5.15 3.34 -6.15
N THR A 276 -5.89 2.41 -5.56
CA THR A 276 -6.71 1.42 -6.28
C THR A 276 -7.65 2.10 -7.26
N SER A 277 -8.40 3.11 -6.80
CA SER A 277 -9.36 3.82 -7.63
C SER A 277 -8.70 4.45 -8.85
N THR A 278 -7.49 4.97 -8.66
CA THR A 278 -6.70 5.57 -9.73
C THR A 278 -6.19 4.52 -10.72
N ILE A 279 -5.62 3.41 -10.24
CA ILE A 279 -5.13 2.31 -11.09
C ILE A 279 -6.26 1.76 -11.96
N VAL A 280 -7.42 1.50 -11.36
CA VAL A 280 -8.60 1.01 -12.09
C VAL A 280 -9.00 2.03 -13.15
N MET A 281 -9.30 3.28 -12.76
CA MET A 281 -9.83 4.28 -13.70
C MET A 281 -8.84 4.65 -14.80
N VAL A 282 -7.54 4.75 -14.52
CA VAL A 282 -6.52 5.01 -15.55
C VAL A 282 -6.41 3.84 -16.53
N SER A 283 -6.49 2.60 -16.05
CA SER A 283 -6.53 1.42 -16.92
C SER A 283 -7.76 1.42 -17.84
N LEU A 284 -8.89 1.91 -17.34
CA LEU A 284 -10.12 2.07 -18.13
C LEU A 284 -10.03 3.22 -19.14
N LEU A 285 -9.38 4.33 -18.79
CA LEU A 285 -9.19 5.48 -19.70
C LEU A 285 -8.47 5.10 -20.99
N ARG A 286 -7.53 4.15 -20.95
CA ARG A 286 -6.88 3.61 -22.16
C ARG A 286 -7.83 2.98 -23.17
N LYS A 287 -9.00 2.51 -22.73
CA LYS A 287 -10.07 1.95 -23.58
C LYS A 287 -11.08 3.01 -24.03
N LEU A 288 -11.12 4.15 -23.34
CA LEU A 288 -12.10 5.21 -23.57
C LEU A 288 -11.54 6.40 -24.35
N VAL A 289 -10.21 6.58 -24.35
CA VAL A 289 -9.55 7.79 -24.87
C VAL A 289 -8.29 7.39 -25.64
N ALA A 290 -8.31 7.59 -26.96
CA ALA A 290 -7.18 7.25 -27.83
C ALA A 290 -6.02 8.24 -27.70
N ASP A 291 -6.33 9.53 -27.57
CA ASP A 291 -5.32 10.59 -27.48
C ASP A 291 -4.56 10.56 -26.14
N PRO A 292 -3.21 10.46 -26.14
CA PRO A 292 -2.41 10.43 -24.92
C PRO A 292 -2.50 11.71 -24.08
N GLU A 293 -2.59 12.89 -24.68
CA GLU A 293 -2.65 14.15 -23.91
C GLU A 293 -3.99 14.30 -23.19
N ASP A 294 -5.10 13.93 -23.84
CA ASP A 294 -6.41 13.82 -23.20
C ASP A 294 -6.38 12.77 -22.07
N ARG A 295 -5.74 11.61 -22.25
CA ARG A 295 -5.58 10.61 -21.17
C ARG A 295 -4.84 11.15 -19.96
N LYS A 296 -3.75 11.90 -20.15
CA LYS A 296 -3.03 12.55 -19.04
C LYS A 296 -3.95 13.49 -18.27
N LEU A 297 -4.79 14.26 -18.97
CA LEU A 297 -5.72 15.20 -18.34
C LEU A 297 -6.85 14.47 -17.59
N TYR A 298 -7.50 13.49 -18.21
CA TYR A 298 -8.52 12.70 -17.51
C TYR A 298 -7.94 11.92 -16.34
N GLY A 299 -6.73 11.37 -16.48
CA GLY A 299 -6.01 10.71 -15.39
C GLY A 299 -5.70 11.66 -14.24
N ALA A 300 -5.34 12.91 -14.53
CA ALA A 300 -5.14 13.92 -13.50
C ALA A 300 -6.46 14.26 -12.75
N VAL A 301 -7.59 14.30 -13.47
CA VAL A 301 -8.91 14.43 -12.85
C VAL A 301 -9.26 13.21 -12.00
N VAL A 302 -8.89 11.99 -12.43
CA VAL A 302 -9.03 10.77 -11.62
C VAL A 302 -8.29 10.92 -10.29
N VAL A 303 -7.05 11.44 -10.29
CA VAL A 303 -6.30 11.66 -9.04
C VAL A 303 -7.00 12.65 -8.10
N ILE A 304 -7.48 13.78 -8.63
CA ILE A 304 -8.24 14.77 -7.83
C ILE A 304 -9.52 14.14 -7.27
N ALA A 305 -10.26 13.42 -8.12
CA ALA A 305 -11.51 12.80 -7.76
C ALA A 305 -11.34 11.66 -6.74
N ALA A 306 -10.29 10.86 -6.88
CA ALA A 306 -9.98 9.77 -5.96
C ALA A 306 -9.63 10.30 -4.57
N ASN A 307 -8.72 11.26 -4.48
CA ASN A 307 -8.34 11.86 -3.19
C ASN A 307 -9.53 12.59 -2.52
N ALA A 308 -10.31 13.37 -3.29
CA ALA A 308 -11.51 14.01 -2.77
C ALA A 308 -12.58 12.99 -2.34
N GLY A 309 -12.79 11.95 -3.15
CA GLY A 309 -13.74 10.86 -2.91
C GLY A 309 -13.40 10.01 -1.70
N GLY A 310 -12.12 9.75 -1.46
CA GLY A 310 -11.64 9.01 -0.30
C GLY A 310 -11.83 9.75 1.02
N ALA A 311 -11.54 11.06 1.03
CA ALA A 311 -11.49 11.86 2.24
C ALA A 311 -12.83 11.97 3.01
N TRP A 312 -13.99 11.80 2.36
CA TRP A 312 -15.29 11.95 3.01
C TRP A 312 -15.86 10.67 3.61
N THR A 313 -15.13 9.55 3.53
CA THR A 313 -15.55 8.26 4.10
C THR A 313 -14.45 7.62 4.93
N PRO A 314 -14.79 6.81 5.96
CA PRO A 314 -13.78 6.18 6.80
C PRO A 314 -12.92 5.12 6.12
N ILE A 315 -13.26 4.64 4.92
CA ILE A 315 -12.54 3.54 4.24
C ILE A 315 -11.85 4.03 2.97
N GLY A 316 -12.37 5.09 2.34
CA GLY A 316 -11.94 5.51 1.02
C GLY A 316 -10.51 6.09 0.95
N ASP A 317 -9.92 6.43 2.08
CA ASP A 317 -8.51 6.81 2.16
C ASP A 317 -7.84 6.25 3.41
N VAL A 318 -6.56 5.90 3.29
CA VAL A 318 -5.75 5.31 4.37
C VAL A 318 -5.66 6.26 5.55
N THR A 319 -5.52 7.58 5.31
CA THR A 319 -5.40 8.55 6.40
C THR A 319 -6.71 8.77 7.14
N THR A 320 -7.83 8.74 6.42
CA THR A 320 -9.16 8.84 7.04
C THR A 320 -9.48 7.56 7.83
N THR A 321 -9.07 6.40 7.30
CA THR A 321 -9.13 5.12 8.02
C THR A 321 -8.33 5.17 9.31
N MET A 322 -7.10 5.70 9.27
CA MET A 322 -6.23 5.85 10.43
C MET A 322 -6.88 6.69 11.53
N LEU A 323 -7.38 7.88 11.19
CA LEU A 323 -8.09 8.75 12.14
C LEU A 323 -9.37 8.09 12.69
N TRP A 324 -10.07 7.30 11.88
CA TRP A 324 -11.27 6.59 12.30
C TRP A 324 -10.99 5.39 13.21
N MET A 325 -9.89 4.66 12.97
CA MET A 325 -9.46 3.54 13.81
C MET A 325 -8.95 4.04 15.16
N ASN A 326 -8.22 5.16 15.18
CA ASN A 326 -7.75 5.82 16.39
C ASN A 326 -8.86 6.56 17.17
N GLY A 327 -10.08 6.64 16.63
CA GLY A 327 -11.25 7.20 17.33
C GLY A 327 -11.42 8.71 17.19
N ASN A 328 -10.60 9.39 16.39
CA ASN A 328 -10.72 10.83 16.10
C ASN A 328 -11.94 11.15 15.23
N LEU A 329 -12.35 10.20 14.40
CA LEU A 329 -13.50 10.32 13.50
C LEU A 329 -14.58 9.29 13.82
N SER A 330 -15.83 9.63 13.52
CA SER A 330 -16.95 8.70 13.42
C SER A 330 -17.53 8.68 12.01
N THR A 331 -18.08 7.53 11.61
CA THR A 331 -18.58 7.33 10.24
C THR A 331 -19.65 8.35 9.85
N ALA A 332 -20.63 8.58 10.74
CA ALA A 332 -21.74 9.47 10.45
C ALA A 332 -21.33 10.95 10.39
N SER A 333 -20.48 11.39 11.33
CA SER A 333 -20.02 12.79 11.34
C SER A 333 -19.12 13.06 10.15
N THR A 334 -18.17 12.17 9.84
CA THR A 334 -17.27 12.35 8.69
C THR A 334 -18.02 12.46 7.37
N ILE A 335 -19.00 11.59 7.11
CA ILE A 335 -19.82 11.69 5.89
C ILE A 335 -20.59 13.02 5.88
N ARG A 336 -21.22 13.40 6.99
CA ARG A 336 -22.01 14.65 7.08
C ARG A 336 -21.14 15.89 6.87
N ASP A 337 -19.97 15.91 7.49
CA ASP A 337 -19.12 17.09 7.58
C ASP A 337 -18.23 17.24 6.33
N LEU A 338 -17.81 16.13 5.71
CA LEU A 338 -16.83 16.13 4.62
C LEU A 338 -17.38 15.82 3.23
N PHE A 339 -18.62 15.32 3.09
CA PHE A 339 -19.19 15.06 1.75
C PHE A 339 -19.24 16.33 0.88
N PHE A 340 -19.80 17.43 1.40
CA PHE A 340 -19.91 18.68 0.64
C PHE A 340 -18.56 19.37 0.40
N PRO A 341 -17.62 19.45 1.36
CA PRO A 341 -16.26 19.94 1.10
C PRO A 341 -15.55 19.15 0.02
N SER A 342 -15.57 17.82 0.09
CA SER A 342 -14.96 16.95 -0.92
C SER A 342 -15.62 17.10 -2.29
N LEU A 343 -16.94 17.17 -2.34
CA LEU A 343 -17.68 17.42 -3.59
C LEU A 343 -17.33 18.80 -4.18
N ALA A 344 -17.25 19.83 -3.35
CA ALA A 344 -16.86 21.17 -3.77
C ALA A 344 -15.43 21.21 -4.33
N CYS A 345 -14.52 20.41 -3.77
CA CYS A 345 -13.18 20.25 -4.32
C CYS A 345 -13.21 19.69 -5.75
N LEU A 346 -13.94 18.57 -5.95
CA LEU A 346 -14.10 17.97 -7.27
C LEU A 346 -14.72 18.98 -8.25
N VAL A 347 -15.86 19.58 -7.87
CA VAL A 347 -16.61 20.50 -8.73
C VAL A 347 -15.76 21.72 -9.07
N GLY A 348 -15.02 22.28 -8.12
CA GLY A 348 -14.12 23.41 -8.35
C GLY A 348 -13.05 23.11 -9.40
N ALA A 349 -12.38 21.95 -9.27
CA ALA A 349 -11.38 21.52 -10.25
C ALA A 349 -11.97 21.24 -11.63
N LEU A 350 -13.12 20.55 -11.70
CA LEU A 350 -13.80 20.25 -12.96
C LEU A 350 -14.33 21.50 -13.65
N ALA A 351 -14.94 22.42 -12.90
CA ALA A 351 -15.45 23.69 -13.43
C ALA A 351 -14.33 24.55 -14.00
N TRP A 352 -13.13 24.51 -13.41
CA TRP A 352 -11.96 25.20 -13.95
C TRP A 352 -11.44 24.58 -15.25
N LEU A 353 -11.41 23.24 -15.36
CA LEU A 353 -10.87 22.54 -16.52
C LEU A 353 -11.85 22.48 -17.71
N THR A 354 -13.15 22.50 -17.45
CA THR A 354 -14.20 22.32 -18.47
C THR A 354 -14.16 23.34 -19.62
N PRO A 355 -13.96 24.66 -19.41
CA PRO A 355 -13.97 25.65 -20.48
C PRO A 355 -12.89 25.43 -21.55
N GLY A 356 -11.76 24.83 -21.18
CA GLY A 356 -10.65 24.53 -22.09
C GLY A 356 -10.87 23.33 -23.00
N LEU A 357 -11.96 22.57 -22.80
CA LEU A 357 -12.27 21.36 -23.57
C LEU A 357 -13.39 21.62 -24.56
N SER A 358 -13.23 21.19 -25.81
CA SER A 358 -14.27 21.26 -26.84
C SER A 358 -14.13 20.09 -27.81
N GLY A 359 -15.24 19.66 -28.41
CA GLY A 359 -15.29 18.53 -29.32
C GLY A 359 -15.41 17.17 -28.63
N ASP A 360 -15.18 16.12 -29.41
CA ASP A 360 -15.32 14.73 -28.99
C ASP A 360 -13.96 14.05 -28.80
N VAL A 361 -13.98 12.97 -28.05
CA VAL A 361 -12.88 12.04 -27.82
C VAL A 361 -13.01 10.89 -28.82
N GLU A 362 -11.90 10.55 -29.47
CA GLU A 362 -11.80 9.32 -30.24
C GLU A 362 -11.65 8.12 -29.31
N ARG A 363 -12.54 7.14 -29.44
CA ARG A 363 -12.51 5.89 -28.66
C ARG A 363 -11.75 4.80 -29.43
N PRO A 364 -10.73 4.16 -28.83
CA PRO A 364 -10.14 2.96 -29.40
C PRO A 364 -11.20 1.85 -29.56
N GLY A 365 -11.46 1.40 -30.79
CA GLY A 365 -12.22 0.18 -31.07
C GLY A 365 -13.73 0.28 -31.33
N PHE A 366 -14.42 1.37 -30.96
CA PHE A 366 -15.88 1.47 -31.20
C PHE A 366 -16.26 1.69 -32.69
N ALA A 367 -15.31 2.13 -33.54
CA ALA A 367 -15.54 2.27 -34.98
C ALA A 367 -15.44 0.95 -35.76
N ALA A 368 -14.80 -0.08 -35.19
CA ALA A 368 -14.58 -1.37 -35.85
C ALA A 368 -15.77 -2.35 -35.70
N GLU A 369 -16.61 -2.17 -34.69
CA GLU A 369 -17.79 -3.03 -34.46
C GLU A 369 -19.01 -2.62 -35.30
N ALA A 370 -19.03 -1.38 -35.81
CA ALA A 370 -20.11 -0.89 -36.69
C ALA A 370 -19.81 -1.08 -38.20
N SER A 371 -18.58 -1.45 -38.58
CA SER A 371 -18.13 -1.51 -39.98
C SER A 371 -17.75 -2.92 -40.48
N ASN A 372 -17.68 -3.92 -39.60
CA ASN A 372 -17.29 -5.28 -39.98
C ASN A 372 -18.49 -6.25 -40.11
N GLU A 373 -19.39 -5.96 -41.05
CA GLU A 373 -20.22 -6.99 -41.71
C GLU A 373 -19.73 -7.32 -43.14
N ALA A 374 -18.53 -6.90 -43.54
CA ALA A 374 -17.96 -7.27 -44.83
C ALA A 374 -16.45 -7.57 -44.73
N GLY A 375 -16.16 -8.85 -44.50
CA GLY A 375 -14.96 -9.57 -44.95
C GLY A 375 -13.59 -8.87 -44.93
N ALA A 376 -12.81 -9.13 -43.88
CA ALA A 376 -11.36 -9.24 -43.99
C ALA A 376 -10.82 -10.12 -42.83
N LEU A 377 -9.90 -11.04 -43.16
CA LEU A 377 -9.31 -11.99 -42.22
C LEU A 377 -8.52 -11.30 -41.09
N PRO A 378 -8.53 -11.82 -39.85
CA PRO A 378 -7.70 -11.28 -38.77
C PRO A 378 -6.24 -11.70 -38.94
N ALA A 379 -5.34 -10.71 -38.89
CA ALA A 379 -3.92 -10.92 -38.68
C ALA A 379 -3.64 -10.93 -37.17
N ALA A 380 -2.85 -11.91 -36.76
CA ALA A 380 -2.51 -12.25 -35.39
C ALA A 380 -1.77 -11.12 -34.64
N ASP A 381 -2.28 -10.79 -33.47
CA ASP A 381 -1.50 -10.40 -32.29
C ASP A 381 -2.00 -11.26 -31.13
N ASP A 382 -1.28 -12.36 -30.92
CA ASP A 382 -1.50 -13.36 -29.88
C ASP A 382 -1.02 -12.83 -28.52
N GLU A 383 -1.92 -12.37 -27.63
CA GLU A 383 -1.73 -12.45 -26.15
C GLU A 383 -3.01 -12.58 -25.31
N ASP A 384 -4.22 -12.65 -25.88
CA ASP A 384 -5.49 -12.72 -25.11
C ASP A 384 -6.24 -14.07 -25.21
N GLU A 385 -5.58 -15.16 -25.60
CA GLU A 385 -6.25 -16.43 -25.94
C GLU A 385 -6.24 -17.54 -24.85
N HIS A 386 -6.02 -17.20 -23.58
CA HIS A 386 -6.08 -18.19 -22.46
C HIS A 386 -6.99 -17.87 -21.28
N SER A 387 -7.87 -16.85 -21.39
CA SER A 387 -8.93 -16.63 -20.39
C SER A 387 -10.29 -17.04 -20.94
N SER A 388 -10.59 -18.35 -20.90
CA SER A 388 -11.95 -18.85 -21.11
C SER A 388 -12.91 -18.03 -20.23
N ALA A 389 -13.85 -17.36 -20.89
CA ALA A 389 -14.65 -16.28 -20.33
C ALA A 389 -15.24 -16.66 -18.95
N LEU A 390 -14.84 -15.94 -17.91
CA LEU A 390 -15.66 -15.82 -16.71
C LEU A 390 -17.06 -15.41 -17.18
N THR A 391 -18.06 -16.26 -16.95
CA THR A 391 -19.45 -15.93 -17.25
C THR A 391 -19.78 -14.60 -16.55
N PRO A 392 -20.41 -13.62 -17.22
CA PRO A 392 -20.69 -12.30 -16.64
C PRO A 392 -21.35 -12.37 -15.25
N SER A 393 -22.21 -13.37 -15.02
CA SER A 393 -22.87 -13.60 -13.72
C SER A 393 -21.91 -13.87 -12.56
N ARG A 394 -20.79 -14.56 -12.82
CA ARG A 394 -19.77 -14.86 -11.80
C ARG A 394 -18.95 -13.62 -11.45
N SER A 395 -18.57 -12.83 -12.46
CA SER A 395 -17.86 -11.56 -12.27
C SER A 395 -18.70 -10.57 -11.45
N ASN A 396 -19.97 -10.41 -11.83
CA ASN A 396 -20.90 -9.54 -11.11
C ASN A 396 -21.15 -10.00 -9.67
N LEU A 397 -21.19 -11.32 -9.41
CA LEU A 397 -21.33 -11.85 -8.06
C LEU A 397 -20.10 -11.49 -7.20
N VAL A 398 -18.89 -11.74 -7.70
CA VAL A 398 -17.65 -11.41 -6.99
C VAL A 398 -17.55 -9.91 -6.73
N PHE A 399 -17.89 -9.08 -7.73
CA PHE A 399 -17.96 -7.63 -7.57
C PHE A 399 -18.96 -7.22 -6.48
N ALA A 400 -20.20 -7.75 -6.53
CA ALA A 400 -21.24 -7.42 -5.56
C ALA A 400 -20.86 -7.84 -4.14
N VAL A 401 -20.30 -9.03 -3.96
CA VAL A 401 -19.87 -9.54 -2.64
C VAL A 401 -18.66 -8.77 -2.13
N GLY A 402 -17.65 -8.50 -2.97
CA GLY A 402 -16.48 -7.70 -2.60
C GLY A 402 -16.84 -6.27 -2.19
N LEU A 403 -17.70 -5.61 -2.96
CA LEU A 403 -18.18 -4.27 -2.63
C LEU A 403 -19.03 -4.29 -1.33
N SER A 404 -19.90 -5.30 -1.17
CA SER A 404 -20.70 -5.47 0.05
C SER A 404 -19.81 -5.72 1.26
N ALA A 405 -18.71 -6.47 1.11
CA ALA A 405 -17.75 -6.73 2.17
C ALA A 405 -17.12 -5.42 2.66
N LEU A 406 -16.64 -4.56 1.75
CA LEU A 406 -16.06 -3.26 2.10
C LEU A 406 -17.09 -2.34 2.78
N VAL A 407 -18.28 -2.20 2.19
CA VAL A 407 -19.37 -1.35 2.74
C VAL A 407 -19.89 -1.86 4.09
N SER A 408 -19.76 -3.16 4.37
CA SER A 408 -20.19 -3.74 5.65
C SER A 408 -19.31 -3.36 6.84
N VAL A 409 -18.06 -2.90 6.62
CA VAL A 409 -17.10 -2.69 7.73
C VAL A 409 -17.52 -1.56 8.69
N PRO A 410 -17.97 -0.38 8.24
CA PRO A 410 -18.47 0.65 9.15
C PRO A 410 -19.74 0.22 9.89
N ILE A 411 -20.58 -0.59 9.23
CA ILE A 411 -21.78 -1.18 9.83
C ILE A 411 -21.36 -2.14 10.95
N PHE A 412 -20.37 -3.00 10.69
CA PHE A 412 -19.81 -3.91 11.68
C PHE A 412 -19.27 -3.16 12.89
N LYS A 413 -18.43 -2.12 12.71
CA LYS A 413 -17.93 -1.28 13.82
C LYS A 413 -19.08 -0.69 14.63
N THR A 414 -20.06 -0.10 13.95
CA THR A 414 -21.20 0.60 14.60
C THR A 414 -22.09 -0.36 15.39
N VAL A 415 -22.34 -1.57 14.88
CA VAL A 415 -23.24 -2.54 15.51
C VAL A 415 -22.54 -3.32 16.62
N THR A 416 -21.26 -3.69 16.44
CA THR A 416 -20.54 -4.56 17.38
C THR A 416 -19.69 -3.81 18.40
N GLY A 417 -19.28 -2.57 18.07
CA GLY A 417 -18.27 -1.83 18.84
C GLY A 417 -16.83 -2.36 18.69
N LEU A 418 -16.61 -3.41 17.90
CA LEU A 418 -15.30 -4.01 17.69
C LEU A 418 -14.47 -3.24 16.65
N PRO A 419 -13.12 -3.37 16.68
CA PRO A 419 -12.24 -2.73 15.70
C PRO A 419 -12.58 -3.08 14.24
N PRO A 420 -12.44 -2.12 13.31
CA PRO A 420 -12.75 -2.32 11.88
C PRO A 420 -12.02 -3.46 11.19
N PHE A 421 -10.77 -3.72 11.58
CA PHE A 421 -9.96 -4.75 10.93
C PHE A 421 -10.61 -6.13 11.02
N LEU A 422 -11.35 -6.43 12.09
CA LEU A 422 -12.10 -7.69 12.24
C LEU A 422 -13.23 -7.82 11.21
N GLY A 423 -13.95 -6.73 10.95
CA GLY A 423 -14.96 -6.68 9.88
C GLY A 423 -14.32 -6.89 8.51
N MET A 424 -13.16 -6.26 8.27
CA MET A 424 -12.42 -6.37 7.02
C MET A 424 -11.93 -7.81 6.75
N ILE A 425 -11.28 -8.46 7.72
CA ILE A 425 -10.81 -9.85 7.56
C ILE A 425 -11.99 -10.83 7.44
N SER A 426 -13.13 -10.55 8.08
CA SER A 426 -14.36 -11.35 7.89
C SER A 426 -14.90 -11.23 6.47
N GLY A 427 -14.88 -10.01 5.91
CA GLY A 427 -15.22 -9.75 4.52
C GLY A 427 -14.29 -10.49 3.56
N LEU A 428 -12.97 -10.41 3.79
CA LEU A 428 -11.97 -11.15 3.02
C LEU A 428 -12.20 -12.66 3.12
N GLY A 429 -12.38 -13.21 4.33
CA GLY A 429 -12.63 -14.64 4.53
C GLY A 429 -13.89 -15.11 3.80
N THR A 430 -14.95 -14.30 3.78
CA THR A 430 -16.19 -14.60 3.06
C THR A 430 -15.96 -14.66 1.54
N LEU A 431 -15.30 -13.63 0.99
CA LEU A 431 -14.99 -13.56 -0.43
C LEU A 431 -14.03 -14.68 -0.85
N TRP A 432 -13.05 -14.99 0.00
CA TRP A 432 -12.09 -16.06 -0.19
C TRP A 432 -12.81 -17.41 -0.34
N LEU A 433 -13.65 -17.77 0.64
CA LEU A 433 -14.43 -19.02 0.59
C LEU A 433 -15.35 -19.08 -0.63
N LEU A 434 -15.99 -17.96 -0.99
CA LEU A 434 -16.81 -17.89 -2.20
C LEU A 434 -15.99 -18.21 -3.46
N THR A 435 -14.84 -17.57 -3.62
CA THR A 435 -13.98 -17.78 -4.80
C THR A 435 -13.40 -19.19 -4.86
N ASP A 436 -13.04 -19.78 -3.72
CA ASP A 436 -12.55 -21.16 -3.65
C ASP A 436 -13.65 -22.15 -4.04
N VAL A 437 -14.88 -21.97 -3.55
CA VAL A 437 -16.02 -22.82 -3.95
C VAL A 437 -16.33 -22.65 -5.45
N MET A 438 -16.26 -21.44 -5.99
CA MET A 438 -16.50 -21.18 -7.42
C MET A 438 -15.47 -21.82 -8.36
N HIS A 439 -14.23 -22.03 -7.87
CA HIS A 439 -13.09 -22.57 -8.64
C HIS A 439 -12.59 -23.90 -8.06
N ALA A 440 -13.44 -24.63 -7.33
CA ALA A 440 -13.09 -25.92 -6.75
C ALA A 440 -12.77 -26.97 -7.82
N ASP A 441 -13.54 -26.97 -8.92
CA ASP A 441 -13.47 -27.99 -9.98
C ASP A 441 -12.52 -27.63 -11.13
N ASP A 442 -11.92 -26.43 -11.14
CA ASP A 442 -11.17 -25.91 -12.28
C ASP A 442 -9.72 -25.57 -11.88
N SER A 443 -8.87 -26.60 -11.85
CA SER A 443 -7.43 -26.48 -11.53
C SER A 443 -6.65 -25.63 -12.54
N SER A 444 -7.24 -25.29 -13.69
CA SER A 444 -6.66 -24.38 -14.67
C SER A 444 -6.76 -22.90 -14.27
N LYS A 445 -7.51 -22.58 -13.21
CA LYS A 445 -7.83 -21.21 -12.76
C LYS A 445 -7.27 -20.85 -11.37
N GLU A 446 -6.12 -21.42 -11.00
CA GLU A 446 -5.44 -21.09 -9.74
C GLU A 446 -5.15 -19.59 -9.58
N GLY A 447 -4.93 -18.87 -10.68
CA GLY A 447 -4.68 -17.42 -10.68
C GLY A 447 -5.87 -16.54 -10.25
N LEU A 448 -7.08 -17.10 -10.15
CA LEU A 448 -8.30 -16.40 -9.69
C LEU A 448 -8.61 -16.67 -8.22
N ARG A 449 -7.83 -17.54 -7.54
CA ARG A 449 -8.00 -17.79 -6.12
C ARG A 449 -7.43 -16.64 -5.30
N ALA A 450 -7.99 -16.43 -4.11
CA ALA A 450 -7.51 -15.39 -3.20
C ALA A 450 -6.02 -15.54 -2.81
N SER A 451 -5.48 -16.77 -2.80
CA SER A 451 -4.04 -16.99 -2.60
C SER A 451 -3.18 -16.42 -3.72
N ALA A 452 -3.66 -16.43 -4.97
CA ALA A 452 -2.99 -15.80 -6.09
C ALA A 452 -3.13 -14.27 -6.02
N ALA A 453 -4.29 -13.75 -5.60
CA ALA A 453 -4.48 -12.32 -5.35
C ALA A 453 -3.52 -11.79 -4.27
N LEU A 454 -3.29 -12.56 -3.19
CA LEU A 454 -2.34 -12.18 -2.14
C LEU A 454 -0.89 -12.05 -2.65
N SER A 455 -0.52 -12.70 -3.76
CA SER A 455 0.80 -12.52 -4.36
C SER A 455 0.95 -11.23 -5.16
N ARG A 456 -0.16 -10.52 -5.43
CA ARG A 456 -0.24 -9.32 -6.25
C ARG A 456 -0.49 -8.04 -5.46
N ILE A 457 -0.87 -8.14 -4.19
CA ILE A 457 -1.04 -6.96 -3.32
C ILE A 457 0.30 -6.25 -3.08
N ASP A 458 0.23 -4.95 -2.80
CA ASP A 458 1.39 -4.13 -2.49
C ASP A 458 1.87 -4.32 -1.03
N VAL A 459 2.57 -5.44 -0.80
CA VAL A 459 3.20 -5.72 0.50
C VAL A 459 4.26 -4.67 0.83
N ALA A 460 4.96 -4.12 -0.17
CA ALA A 460 5.97 -3.09 0.04
C ALA A 460 5.33 -1.80 0.58
N GLY A 461 4.24 -1.32 -0.03
CA GLY A 461 3.46 -0.18 0.45
C GLY A 461 2.93 -0.38 1.87
N THR A 462 2.47 -1.60 2.19
CA THR A 462 2.04 -1.95 3.56
C THR A 462 3.18 -1.83 4.58
N LEU A 463 4.36 -2.37 4.25
CA LEU A 463 5.55 -2.27 5.10
C LEU A 463 6.10 -0.85 5.20
N PHE A 464 5.92 -0.04 4.16
CA PHE A 464 6.25 1.38 4.17
C PHE A 464 5.40 2.11 5.21
N PHE A 465 4.08 1.87 5.25
CA PHE A 465 3.22 2.43 6.29
C PHE A 465 3.60 1.97 7.69
N LEU A 466 3.92 0.68 7.87
CA LEU A 466 4.44 0.17 9.14
C LEU A 466 5.68 0.97 9.60
N GLY A 467 6.65 1.18 8.70
CA GLY A 467 7.85 1.96 9.00
C GLY A 467 7.55 3.40 9.39
N ILE A 468 6.73 4.12 8.61
CA ILE A 468 6.35 5.50 8.92
C ILE A 468 5.63 5.60 10.28
N LEU A 469 4.60 4.78 10.49
CA LEU A 469 3.79 4.84 11.70
C LEU A 469 4.62 4.53 12.94
N LEU A 470 5.49 3.52 12.84
CA LEU A 470 6.35 3.12 13.95
C LEU A 470 7.41 4.20 14.25
N ALA A 471 7.95 4.86 13.24
CA ALA A 471 8.86 6.00 13.42
C ALA A 471 8.18 7.18 14.13
N VAL A 472 6.98 7.54 13.69
CA VAL A 472 6.19 8.63 14.29
C VAL A 472 5.80 8.31 15.74
N ALA A 473 5.34 7.08 16.02
CA ALA A 473 5.01 6.63 17.37
C ALA A 473 6.22 6.69 18.32
N GLY A 474 7.44 6.46 17.80
CA GLY A 474 8.67 6.65 18.57
C GLY A 474 8.93 8.13 18.90
N LEU A 475 8.71 9.06 17.96
CA LEU A 475 8.81 10.50 18.23
C LEU A 475 7.75 10.98 19.23
N GLU A 476 6.54 10.45 19.14
CA GLU A 476 5.46 10.69 20.09
C GLU A 476 5.82 10.21 21.50
N SER A 477 6.27 8.95 21.61
CA SER A 477 6.71 8.34 22.87
C SER A 477 7.90 9.08 23.50
N ALA A 478 8.72 9.74 22.68
CA ALA A 478 9.80 10.61 23.15
C ALA A 478 9.33 12.02 23.59
N GLY A 479 8.06 12.36 23.38
CA GLY A 479 7.44 13.65 23.69
C GLY A 479 7.76 14.77 22.67
N LEU A 480 8.37 14.43 21.53
CA LEU A 480 8.82 15.43 20.55
C LEU A 480 7.68 16.03 19.74
N LEU A 481 6.66 15.22 19.41
CA LEU A 481 5.49 15.70 18.68
C LEU A 481 4.63 16.63 19.54
N ASN A 482 4.49 16.35 20.83
CA ASN A 482 3.83 17.24 21.77
C ASN A 482 4.56 18.60 21.88
N GLN A 483 5.90 18.60 21.94
CA GLN A 483 6.70 19.83 21.92
C GLN A 483 6.51 20.62 20.63
N LEU A 484 6.46 19.93 19.49
CA LEU A 484 6.17 20.56 18.20
C LEU A 484 4.77 21.18 18.18
N ALA A 485 3.77 20.49 18.72
CA ALA A 485 2.40 21.01 18.84
C ALA A 485 2.37 22.30 19.68
N VAL A 486 2.98 22.30 20.87
CA VAL A 486 3.08 23.48 21.74
C VAL A 486 3.79 24.63 21.03
N TYR A 487 4.87 24.34 20.29
CA TYR A 487 5.58 25.34 19.51
C TYR A 487 4.70 25.97 18.44
N LEU A 488 3.96 25.16 17.66
CA LEU A 488 3.05 25.66 16.63
C LEU A 488 1.91 26.47 17.25
N ASP A 489 1.36 26.04 18.38
CA ASP A 489 0.27 26.72 19.08
C ASP A 489 0.66 28.12 19.59
N GLN A 490 1.93 28.29 19.95
CA GLN A 490 2.46 29.59 20.39
C GLN A 490 2.71 30.56 19.23
N HIS A 491 2.93 30.05 18.01
CA HIS A 491 3.33 30.84 16.85
C HIS A 491 2.25 30.97 15.77
N ILE A 492 1.26 30.07 15.74
CA ILE A 492 0.19 30.03 14.76
C ILE A 492 -1.14 30.32 15.45
N PRO A 493 -1.87 31.38 15.04
CA PRO A 493 -3.06 31.86 15.76
C PRO A 493 -4.24 30.90 15.80
N SER A 494 -4.33 29.94 14.86
CA SER A 494 -5.49 29.06 14.73
C SER A 494 -5.09 27.66 14.27
N LYS A 495 -5.78 26.65 14.78
CA LYS A 495 -5.53 25.24 14.43
C LYS A 495 -5.99 24.92 13.02
N GLU A 496 -6.98 25.67 12.55
CA GLU A 496 -7.49 25.64 11.19
C GLU A 496 -6.39 26.00 10.18
N ILE A 497 -5.57 27.02 10.47
CA ILE A 497 -4.40 27.36 9.64
C ILE A 497 -3.39 26.22 9.65
N ILE A 498 -3.17 25.57 10.79
CA ILE A 498 -2.26 24.41 10.89
C ILE A 498 -2.77 23.27 10.00
N ALA A 499 -4.06 22.93 10.07
CA ALA A 499 -4.66 21.88 9.25
C ALA A 499 -4.59 22.21 7.74
N VAL A 500 -4.88 23.44 7.34
CA VAL A 500 -4.75 23.88 5.94
C VAL A 500 -3.29 23.85 5.48
N ALA A 501 -2.35 24.25 6.34
CA ALA A 501 -0.92 24.18 6.05
C ALA A 501 -0.45 22.73 5.88
N ILE A 502 -0.94 21.80 6.71
CA ILE A 502 -0.72 20.36 6.55
C ILE A 502 -1.22 19.91 5.17
N GLY A 503 -2.38 20.38 4.70
CA GLY A 503 -2.86 20.07 3.36
C GLY A 503 -1.94 20.55 2.24
N PHE A 504 -1.40 21.76 2.33
CA PHE A 504 -0.40 22.23 1.37
C PHE A 504 0.91 21.43 1.46
N LEU A 505 1.38 21.11 2.67
CA LEU A 505 2.55 20.26 2.87
C LEU A 505 2.34 18.86 2.29
N SER A 506 1.10 18.35 2.34
CA SER A 506 0.71 17.08 1.75
C SER A 506 0.87 17.02 0.24
N SER A 507 1.04 18.16 -0.44
CA SER A 507 1.36 18.16 -1.87
C SER A 507 2.80 17.73 -2.17
N ILE A 508 3.69 17.80 -1.18
CA ILE A 508 5.12 17.46 -1.31
C ILE A 508 5.44 16.17 -0.55
N VAL A 509 4.79 16.01 0.59
CA VAL A 509 5.00 14.95 1.57
C VAL A 509 3.79 14.05 1.54
N ASP A 510 3.97 12.73 1.50
CA ASP A 510 2.85 11.78 1.54
C ASP A 510 1.92 12.06 2.73
N ASN A 511 0.62 11.83 2.55
CA ASN A 511 -0.40 12.24 3.51
C ASN A 511 -0.34 11.42 4.82
N VAL A 512 0.07 10.15 4.74
CA VAL A 512 0.15 9.24 5.89
C VAL A 512 1.10 9.74 7.00
N PRO A 513 2.38 10.08 6.72
CA PRO A 513 3.29 10.69 7.69
C PRO A 513 2.74 11.95 8.37
N LEU A 514 2.06 12.82 7.62
CA LEU A 514 1.52 14.08 8.15
C LEU A 514 0.36 13.85 9.10
N VAL A 515 -0.56 12.95 8.76
CA VAL A 515 -1.70 12.60 9.62
C VAL A 515 -1.21 11.85 10.86
N ALA A 516 -0.26 10.93 10.71
CA ALA A 516 0.37 10.24 11.83
C ALA A 516 1.04 11.23 12.80
N ALA A 517 1.80 12.20 12.28
CA ALA A 517 2.42 13.22 13.11
C ALA A 517 1.36 14.07 13.85
N THR A 518 0.25 14.40 13.17
CA THR A 518 -0.85 15.17 13.75
C THR A 518 -1.55 14.41 14.88
N LEU A 519 -1.69 13.09 14.77
CA LEU A 519 -2.20 12.23 15.85
C LEU A 519 -1.34 12.33 17.12
N GLY A 520 -0.01 12.27 16.97
CA GLY A 520 0.91 12.42 18.11
C GLY A 520 1.09 13.86 18.61
N MET A 521 0.56 14.85 17.88
CA MET A 521 0.60 16.27 18.27
C MET A 521 -0.61 16.69 19.12
N TYR A 522 -1.79 16.12 18.86
CA TYR A 522 -3.05 16.57 19.48
C TYR A 522 -3.81 15.43 20.14
N ASP A 523 -4.10 15.60 21.42
CA ASP A 523 -4.74 14.58 22.26
C ASP A 523 -6.28 14.61 22.18
N LEU A 524 -6.91 13.44 22.22
CA LEU A 524 -8.38 13.27 22.15
C LEU A 524 -9.13 13.86 23.36
N ASN A 525 -8.48 14.00 24.51
CA ASN A 525 -9.08 14.64 25.69
C ASN A 525 -9.24 16.15 25.51
N VAL A 526 -8.37 16.76 24.70
CA VAL A 526 -8.43 18.20 24.37
C VAL A 526 -9.27 18.41 23.11
N TYR A 527 -9.07 17.56 22.10
CA TYR A 527 -9.79 17.58 20.84
C TYR A 527 -10.65 16.31 20.73
N PRO A 528 -11.90 16.33 21.24
CA PRO A 528 -12.74 15.14 21.26
C PRO A 528 -13.00 14.60 19.86
N GLN A 529 -13.46 13.35 19.80
CA GLN A 529 -13.93 12.73 18.57
C GLN A 529 -14.85 13.67 17.79
N ASP A 530 -14.66 13.72 16.47
CA ASP A 530 -15.38 14.58 15.54
C ASP A 530 -15.20 16.09 15.77
N SER A 531 -14.16 16.51 16.49
CA SER A 531 -13.80 17.93 16.56
C SER A 531 -13.56 18.52 15.17
N ALA A 532 -13.79 19.83 15.05
CA ALA A 532 -13.58 20.54 13.78
C ALA A 532 -12.13 20.42 13.26
N LEU A 533 -11.16 20.21 14.16
CA LEU A 533 -9.77 19.96 13.79
C LEU A 533 -9.62 18.62 13.05
N TRP A 534 -10.19 17.53 13.59
CA TRP A 534 -10.01 16.19 13.02
C TRP A 534 -10.67 16.06 11.64
N GLN A 535 -11.87 16.59 11.48
CA GLN A 535 -12.54 16.60 10.18
C GLN A 535 -11.76 17.44 9.16
N LEU A 536 -11.25 18.62 9.57
CA LEU A 536 -10.46 19.47 8.69
C LEU A 536 -9.11 18.84 8.32
N VAL A 537 -8.42 18.18 9.26
CA VAL A 537 -7.17 17.44 8.98
C VAL A 537 -7.43 16.30 8.00
N ALA A 538 -8.50 15.53 8.17
CA ALA A 538 -8.88 14.45 7.25
C ALA A 538 -9.11 14.98 5.82
N TYR A 539 -9.86 16.07 5.69
CA TYR A 539 -10.05 16.73 4.40
C TYR A 539 -8.73 17.29 3.84
N CYS A 540 -8.00 18.08 4.62
CA CYS A 540 -6.81 18.79 4.13
C CYS A 540 -5.69 17.84 3.74
N ALA A 541 -5.37 16.84 4.57
CA ALA A 541 -4.34 15.87 4.25
C ALA A 541 -4.79 14.90 3.15
N GLY A 542 -6.06 14.47 3.16
CA GLY A 542 -6.59 13.57 2.12
C GLY A 542 -6.59 14.20 0.72
N VAL A 543 -6.98 15.47 0.62
CA VAL A 543 -7.15 16.18 -0.67
C VAL A 543 -5.90 16.94 -1.11
N GLY A 544 -5.09 17.44 -0.16
CA GLY A 544 -3.92 18.26 -0.43
C GLY A 544 -2.89 17.62 -1.36
N GLY A 545 -2.75 16.29 -1.29
CA GLY A 545 -1.90 15.49 -2.17
C GLY A 545 -2.26 15.54 -3.67
N SER A 546 -3.39 16.14 -4.04
CA SER A 546 -3.75 16.37 -5.45
C SER A 546 -3.14 17.65 -6.05
N ILE A 547 -2.60 18.56 -5.23
CA ILE A 547 -2.05 19.84 -5.71
C ILE A 547 -0.82 19.61 -6.58
N LEU A 548 0.08 18.70 -6.21
CA LEU A 548 1.20 18.26 -7.05
C LEU A 548 1.07 16.76 -7.30
N VAL A 549 1.51 16.31 -8.47
CA VAL A 549 1.36 14.90 -8.87
C VAL A 549 2.13 13.92 -7.97
N VAL A 550 3.20 14.37 -7.31
CA VAL A 550 3.99 13.54 -6.38
C VAL A 550 3.42 13.52 -4.97
N GLY A 551 2.42 14.35 -4.66
CA GLY A 551 1.88 14.51 -3.30
C GLY A 551 1.01 13.35 -2.81
N SER A 552 0.73 12.36 -3.65
CA SER A 552 -0.04 11.18 -3.25
C SER A 552 0.36 9.95 -4.06
N ALA A 553 0.19 8.76 -3.47
CA ALA A 553 0.40 7.49 -4.17
C ALA A 553 -0.41 7.40 -5.47
N ALA A 554 -1.65 7.92 -5.47
CA ALA A 554 -2.50 8.02 -6.66
C ALA A 554 -1.83 8.82 -7.79
N GLY A 555 -1.26 9.98 -7.48
CA GLY A 555 -0.56 10.81 -8.47
C GLY A 555 0.71 10.14 -9.00
N VAL A 556 1.50 9.49 -8.14
CA VAL A 556 2.67 8.71 -8.55
C VAL A 556 2.28 7.53 -9.46
N ALA A 557 1.17 6.84 -9.18
CA ALA A 557 0.65 5.79 -10.04
C ALA A 557 0.27 6.32 -11.43
N LEU A 558 -0.36 7.49 -11.51
CA LEU A 558 -0.65 8.16 -12.78
C LEU A 558 0.64 8.47 -13.57
N MET A 559 1.69 8.96 -12.91
CA MET A 559 3.00 9.18 -13.56
C MET A 559 3.56 7.88 -14.13
N GLY A 560 3.50 6.79 -13.35
CA GLY A 560 3.97 5.48 -13.77
C GLY A 560 3.23 4.94 -15.01
N MET A 561 1.90 5.09 -15.02
CA MET A 561 1.01 4.52 -16.03
C MET A 561 0.90 5.36 -17.32
N GLU A 562 0.67 6.67 -17.21
CA GLU A 562 0.46 7.55 -18.39
C GLU A 562 1.68 8.43 -18.71
N LYS A 563 2.81 8.23 -18.01
CA LYS A 563 4.05 9.00 -18.19
C LYS A 563 3.78 10.50 -18.12
N VAL A 564 3.01 10.90 -17.11
CA VAL A 564 2.75 12.32 -16.81
C VAL A 564 4.01 12.93 -16.21
N ASP A 565 4.51 13.99 -16.83
CA ASP A 565 5.65 14.74 -16.32
C ASP A 565 5.23 15.66 -15.16
N PHE A 566 6.08 15.79 -14.14
CA PHE A 566 5.85 16.70 -13.00
C PHE A 566 5.53 18.14 -13.46
N PHE A 567 6.34 18.69 -14.37
CA PHE A 567 6.15 20.06 -14.86
C PHE A 567 4.89 20.22 -15.71
N TRP A 568 4.46 19.17 -16.41
CA TRP A 568 3.21 19.17 -17.15
C TRP A 568 2.03 19.30 -16.18
N TYR A 569 2.03 18.51 -15.09
CA TYR A 569 0.99 18.55 -14.07
C TYR A 569 1.00 19.88 -13.33
N LEU A 570 2.18 20.36 -12.95
CA LEU A 570 2.38 21.65 -12.29
C LEU A 570 1.74 22.79 -13.09
N LYS A 571 1.94 22.79 -14.41
CA LYS A 571 1.44 23.84 -15.28
C LYS A 571 -0.06 23.73 -15.58
N LYS A 572 -0.57 22.51 -15.81
CA LYS A 572 -1.95 22.30 -16.30
C LYS A 572 -2.97 22.00 -15.19
N VAL A 573 -2.56 21.36 -14.10
CA VAL A 573 -3.46 20.74 -13.12
C VAL A 573 -3.34 21.34 -11.73
N SER A 574 -2.14 21.74 -11.28
CA SER A 574 -1.94 22.21 -9.91
C SER A 574 -2.80 23.42 -9.53
N ILE A 575 -3.02 24.36 -10.45
CA ILE A 575 -3.93 25.48 -10.21
C ILE A 575 -5.38 25.00 -10.06
N PRO A 576 -5.97 24.25 -11.02
CA PRO A 576 -7.31 23.67 -10.83
C PRO A 576 -7.45 22.86 -9.54
N ALA A 577 -6.46 22.04 -9.19
CA ALA A 577 -6.45 21.26 -7.96
C ALA A 577 -6.42 22.14 -6.71
N THR A 578 -5.62 23.23 -6.72
CA THR A 578 -5.57 24.21 -5.63
C THR A 578 -6.90 24.95 -5.48
N VAL A 579 -7.54 25.32 -6.60
CA VAL A 579 -8.87 25.96 -6.58
C VAL A 579 -9.90 25.01 -5.98
N GLY A 580 -9.88 23.73 -6.35
CA GLY A 580 -10.70 22.70 -5.72
C GLY A 580 -10.43 22.60 -4.21
N PHE A 581 -9.17 22.40 -3.82
CA PHE A 581 -8.76 22.26 -2.42
C PHE A 581 -9.23 23.44 -1.55
N ILE A 582 -8.98 24.68 -1.99
CA ILE A 582 -9.41 25.89 -1.26
C ILE A 582 -10.93 26.00 -1.28
N GLY A 583 -11.60 25.67 -2.39
CA GLY A 583 -13.04 25.69 -2.51
C GLY A 583 -13.72 24.75 -1.49
N GLY A 584 -13.24 23.51 -1.36
CA GLY A 584 -13.76 22.58 -0.37
C GLY A 584 -13.43 22.99 1.07
N ALA A 585 -12.22 23.50 1.35
CA ALA A 585 -11.90 24.05 2.67
C ALA A 585 -12.84 25.22 3.03
N GLY A 586 -13.13 26.10 2.07
CA GLY A 586 -14.09 27.19 2.24
C GLY A 586 -15.51 26.70 2.55
N VAL A 587 -15.98 25.66 1.85
CA VAL A 587 -17.28 25.02 2.13
C VAL A 587 -17.30 24.40 3.53
N TYR A 588 -16.21 23.77 3.95
CA TYR A 588 -16.08 23.25 5.31
C TYR A 588 -16.18 24.36 6.37
N PHE A 589 -15.43 25.45 6.21
CA PHE A 589 -15.52 26.60 7.12
C PHE A 589 -16.93 27.20 7.15
N LEU A 590 -17.58 27.32 6.00
CA LEU A 590 -18.95 27.81 5.92
C LEU A 590 -19.93 26.89 6.66
N GLN A 591 -19.83 25.57 6.50
CA GLN A 591 -20.64 24.60 7.24
C GLN A 591 -20.43 24.72 8.75
N ASN A 592 -19.18 24.88 9.19
CA ASN A 592 -18.87 25.02 10.61
C ASN A 592 -19.41 26.35 11.17
N MET A 593 -19.31 27.46 10.42
CA MET A 593 -19.88 28.76 10.80
C MET A 593 -21.41 28.72 10.90
N ILE A 594 -22.09 27.99 10.02
CA ILE A 594 -23.54 27.78 10.08
C ILE A 594 -23.91 26.93 11.30
N SER A 595 -23.18 25.84 11.53
CA SER A 595 -23.47 24.90 12.63
C SER A 595 -23.24 25.51 14.01
N THR A 596 -22.27 26.41 14.14
CA THR A 596 -21.98 27.16 15.38
C THR A 596 -22.86 28.41 15.56
N GLY A 597 -23.75 28.71 14.61
CA GLY A 597 -24.69 29.83 14.70
C GLY A 597 -24.07 31.21 14.46
N ILE A 598 -22.81 31.28 14.03
CA ILE A 598 -22.12 32.53 13.67
C ILE A 598 -22.73 33.13 12.40
N VAL A 599 -23.15 32.26 11.47
CA VAL A 599 -23.94 32.64 10.29
C VAL A 599 -25.31 32.00 10.41
N GLN A 600 -26.36 32.81 10.53
CA GLN A 600 -27.72 32.30 10.45
C GLN A 600 -27.99 31.84 9.02
N ALA A 601 -28.32 30.56 8.84
CA ALA A 601 -28.85 30.08 7.57
C ALA A 601 -30.07 30.93 7.19
N PRO A 602 -30.22 31.35 5.92
CA PRO A 602 -31.41 32.07 5.50
C PRO A 602 -32.64 31.26 5.92
N GLN A 603 -33.50 31.87 6.74
CA GLN A 603 -34.73 31.24 7.20
C GLN A 603 -35.66 31.05 6.00
N ILE A 604 -35.50 29.93 5.27
CA ILE A 604 -36.47 29.49 4.26
C ILE A 604 -37.64 28.84 5.01
N THR A 605 -38.33 29.61 5.84
CA THR A 605 -39.56 29.24 6.55
C THR A 605 -40.36 30.50 6.85
N ALA A 606 -40.74 31.25 5.80
CA ALA A 606 -41.75 32.31 5.90
C ALA A 606 -42.47 32.63 4.57
N SER A 607 -42.54 31.71 3.60
CA SER A 607 -43.31 31.96 2.35
C SER A 607 -44.12 30.77 1.81
N LEU A 608 -44.14 29.62 2.49
CA LEU A 608 -45.17 28.60 2.27
C LEU A 608 -46.20 28.76 3.41
N GLY A 609 -47.15 29.66 3.15
CA GLY A 609 -48.10 30.17 4.11
C GLY A 609 -49.23 29.21 4.48
N MET A 610 -50.08 29.77 5.36
CA MET A 610 -51.49 29.44 5.56
C MET A 610 -52.23 29.06 4.28
#